data_AF-A0A957X0Z1-F1
#
_entry.id   AF-A0A957X0Z1-F1
#
_cell.length_a   1.000
_cell.length_b   1.000
_cell.length_c   1.000
_cell.angle_alpha   90.00
_cell.angle_beta   90.00
_cell.angle_gamma   90.00
#
_symmetry.space_group_name_H-M   'P 1'
#
loop_
_entity.id
_entity.type
_entity.pdbx_description
1 polymer ?
#
loop_
_entity_poly.entity_id
_entity_poly.type
_entity_poly.pdbx_seq_one_letter_code
_entity_poly.pdbx_strand_id
1 'polypeptide(L)'
;MTTVVTEDQVHQALNLWHQGDAQGTPLADLLLWQQAQIKGALNVRRATNQLLLDALAALASEDPQAQRVLELRFLREETGQQIANAMHWAEGTVWRKQREAIARLTTIIQTQEAAAHAARLARFAGRLPGDTGATLFGIDAHLAALTAQINHRDAPWILAIEGIGG
;
A
#
# COMPACT_ATOMS: atom_id res chain seq x y z
N MET A 1 4.88 0.43 -12.70
CA MET A 1 5.05 -0.88 -12.06
C MET A 1 4.17 -0.87 -10.82
N THR A 2 3.24 -1.81 -10.66
CA THR A 2 2.43 -1.91 -9.44
C THR A 2 3.38 -2.36 -8.32
N THR A 3 3.56 -1.54 -7.30
CA THR A 3 4.46 -1.87 -6.19
C THR A 3 3.84 -3.01 -5.40
N VAL A 4 4.49 -4.17 -5.39
CA VAL A 4 4.04 -5.32 -4.60
C VAL A 4 4.74 -5.25 -3.25
N VAL A 5 3.96 -5.13 -2.18
CA VAL A 5 4.48 -5.18 -0.81
C VAL A 5 4.89 -6.61 -0.45
N THR A 6 6.05 -6.77 0.19
CA THR A 6 6.56 -8.08 0.65
C THR A 6 6.34 -8.29 2.15
N GLU A 7 6.37 -9.55 2.58
CA GLU A 7 6.27 -9.90 4.02
C GLU A 7 7.40 -9.26 4.83
N ASP A 8 8.61 -9.20 4.28
CA ASP A 8 9.76 -8.57 4.93
C ASP A 8 9.55 -7.07 5.14
N GLN A 9 8.97 -6.37 4.16
CA GLN A 9 8.63 -4.95 4.30
C GLN A 9 7.58 -4.73 5.39
N VAL A 10 6.55 -5.57 5.46
CA VAL A 10 5.52 -5.50 6.51
C VAL A 10 6.12 -5.80 7.88
N HIS A 11 6.93 -6.85 7.98
CA HIS A 11 7.61 -7.21 9.22
C HIS A 11 8.57 -6.11 9.70
N GLN A 12 9.34 -5.52 8.78
CA GLN A 12 10.19 -4.39 9.10
C GLN A 12 9.36 -3.19 9.54
N ALA A 13 8.26 -2.86 8.85
CA ALA A 13 7.37 -1.77 9.26
C ALA A 13 6.82 -1.97 10.68
N LEU A 14 6.41 -3.20 11.03
CA LEU A 14 5.96 -3.57 12.37
C LEU A 14 7.06 -3.44 13.43
N ASN A 15 8.30 -3.86 13.13
CA ASN A 15 9.44 -3.67 14.04
C ASN A 15 9.78 -2.19 14.27
N LEU A 16 9.46 -1.32 13.31
CA LEU A 16 9.67 0.12 13.41
C LEU A 16 8.51 0.84 14.12
N TRP A 17 7.49 0.13 14.61
CA TRP A 17 6.26 0.72 15.15
C TRP A 17 6.49 1.79 16.24
N HIS A 18 7.40 1.52 17.18
CA HIS A 18 7.75 2.43 18.28
C HIS A 18 8.91 3.39 17.94
N GLN A 19 9.47 3.30 16.74
CA GLN A 19 10.67 4.05 16.36
C GLN A 19 10.33 5.43 15.78
N GLY A 20 11.27 6.37 15.89
CA GLY A 20 11.11 7.72 15.35
C GLY A 20 11.04 7.79 13.82
N ASP A 21 10.75 9.00 13.30
CA ASP A 21 10.63 9.27 11.86
C ASP A 21 11.95 9.14 11.09
N ALA A 22 13.10 9.22 11.76
CA ALA A 22 14.42 9.27 11.13
C ALA A 22 14.77 8.02 10.30
N GLN A 23 14.15 6.87 10.59
CA GLN A 23 14.41 5.63 9.86
C GLN A 23 13.54 5.45 8.61
N GLY A 24 12.65 6.39 8.32
CA GLY A 24 11.71 6.27 7.20
C GLY A 24 10.73 5.12 7.37
N THR A 25 10.22 4.62 6.24
CA THR A 25 9.28 3.50 6.19
C THR A 25 9.48 2.65 4.93
N PRO A 26 9.49 1.31 5.05
CA PRO A 26 9.58 0.42 3.90
C PRO A 26 8.30 0.41 3.06
N LEU A 27 7.23 1.08 3.51
CA LEU A 27 5.92 1.14 2.86
C LEU A 27 5.70 2.46 2.10
N ALA A 28 6.73 3.29 1.91
CA ALA A 28 6.62 4.63 1.35
C ALA A 28 6.10 4.66 -0.10
N ASP A 29 6.36 3.59 -0.85
CA ASP A 29 5.98 3.49 -2.27
C ASP A 29 4.52 3.05 -2.47
N LEU A 30 3.79 2.75 -1.39
CA LEU A 30 2.39 2.36 -1.46
C LEU A 30 1.49 3.59 -1.62
N LEU A 31 0.51 3.48 -2.51
CA LEU A 31 -0.54 4.47 -2.71
C LEU A 31 -1.34 4.66 -1.42
N LEU A 32 -1.64 3.59 -0.67
CA LEU A 32 -2.30 3.68 0.63
C LEU A 32 -1.52 4.57 1.61
N TRP A 33 -0.19 4.45 1.63
CA TRP A 33 0.66 5.28 2.50
C TRP A 33 0.61 6.76 2.09
N GLN A 34 0.71 7.03 0.79
CA GLN A 34 0.58 8.40 0.25
C GLN A 34 -0.78 9.01 0.58
N GLN A 35 -1.87 8.23 0.45
CA GLN A 35 -3.21 8.68 0.80
C GLN A 35 -3.35 8.99 2.30
N ALA A 36 -2.81 8.14 3.17
CA ALA A 36 -2.81 8.35 4.62
C ALA A 36 -2.02 9.63 5.00
N GLN A 37 -0.87 9.85 4.36
CA GLN A 37 -0.06 11.05 4.58
C GLN A 37 -0.80 12.32 4.18
N ILE A 38 -1.41 12.35 2.98
CA ILE A 38 -2.14 13.52 2.46
C ILE A 38 -3.40 13.80 3.29
N LYS A 39 -4.18 12.77 3.63
CA LYS A 39 -5.46 12.93 4.33
C LYS A 39 -5.30 13.51 5.74
N GLY A 40 -4.23 13.16 6.44
CA GLY A 40 -4.03 13.56 7.83
C GLY A 40 -2.90 14.56 8.08
N ALA A 41 -2.19 15.03 7.04
CA ALA A 41 -0.94 15.80 7.16
C ALA A 41 0.04 15.14 8.16
N LEU A 42 0.11 13.80 8.10
CA LEU A 42 0.83 13.01 9.08
C LEU A 42 2.33 12.97 8.76
N ASN A 43 3.15 12.87 9.81
CA ASN A 43 4.55 12.49 9.65
C ASN A 43 4.65 11.03 9.16
N VAL A 44 5.85 10.65 8.69
CA VAL A 44 6.10 9.35 8.05
C VAL A 44 5.69 8.18 8.95
N ARG A 45 6.02 8.24 10.26
CA ARG A 45 5.66 7.19 11.21
C ARG A 45 4.16 7.11 11.44
N ARG A 46 3.45 8.23 11.66
CA ARG A 46 1.99 8.18 11.88
C ARG A 46 1.26 7.69 10.64
N ALA A 47 1.68 8.07 9.44
CA ALA A 47 1.09 7.54 8.20
C ALA A 47 1.29 6.03 8.09
N THR A 48 2.48 5.53 8.44
CA THR A 48 2.78 4.08 8.46
C THR A 48 1.96 3.35 9.51
N ASN A 49 1.93 3.86 10.75
CA ASN A 49 1.19 3.23 11.84
C ASN A 49 -0.32 3.25 11.57
N GLN A 50 -0.86 4.31 10.97
CA GLN A 50 -2.26 4.36 10.58
C GLN A 50 -2.59 3.30 9.52
N LEU A 51 -1.76 3.17 8.48
CA LEU A 51 -1.91 2.11 7.47
C LEU A 51 -1.90 0.73 8.12
N LEU A 52 -0.95 0.47 9.02
CA LEU A 52 -0.85 -0.80 9.74
C LEU A 52 -2.07 -1.04 10.66
N LEU A 53 -2.62 -0.01 11.31
CA LEU A 53 -3.84 -0.12 12.12
C LEU A 53 -5.05 -0.48 11.27
N ASP A 54 -5.22 0.18 10.12
CA ASP A 54 -6.33 -0.09 9.21
C ASP A 54 -6.24 -1.53 8.68
N ALA A 55 -5.03 -1.99 8.35
CA ALA A 55 -4.79 -3.37 7.92
C ALA A 55 -4.98 -4.39 9.07
N LEU A 56 -4.55 -4.08 10.29
CA LEU A 56 -4.77 -4.93 11.47
C LEU A 56 -6.26 -5.02 11.84
N ALA A 57 -7.02 -3.93 11.67
CA ALA A 57 -8.46 -3.94 11.89
C ALA A 57 -9.18 -4.85 10.87
N ALA A 58 -8.76 -4.81 9.60
CA ALA A 58 -9.24 -5.75 8.59
C ALA A 58 -8.85 -7.19 8.95
N LEU A 59 -7.61 -7.43 9.37
CA LEU A 59 -7.15 -8.76 9.81
C LEU A 59 -7.98 -9.28 10.99
N ALA A 60 -8.33 -8.43 11.96
CA ALA A 60 -9.16 -8.82 13.09
C ALA A 60 -10.55 -9.34 12.67
N SER A 61 -11.09 -8.83 11.56
CA SER A 61 -12.40 -9.27 11.05
C SER A 61 -12.34 -10.67 10.42
N GLU A 62 -11.18 -11.07 9.87
CA GLU A 62 -10.98 -12.36 9.22
C GLU A 62 -10.39 -13.42 10.15
N ASP A 63 -9.39 -13.03 10.95
CA ASP A 63 -8.67 -13.87 11.90
C ASP A 63 -8.27 -13.07 13.15
N PRO A 64 -9.14 -13.04 14.17
CA PRO A 64 -8.86 -12.34 15.42
C PRO A 64 -7.61 -12.85 16.14
N GLN A 65 -7.28 -14.14 16.01
CA GLN A 65 -6.10 -14.70 16.67
C GLN A 65 -4.81 -14.22 16.00
N ALA A 66 -4.79 -14.14 14.66
CA ALA A 66 -3.67 -13.60 13.92
C ALA A 66 -3.41 -12.12 14.27
N GLN A 67 -4.44 -11.28 14.28
CA GLN A 67 -4.30 -9.89 14.72
C GLN A 67 -3.78 -9.83 16.16
N ARG A 68 -4.31 -10.66 17.06
CA ARG A 68 -3.93 -10.64 18.47
C ARG A 68 -2.45 -10.93 18.69
N VAL A 69 -1.90 -11.91 17.99
CA VAL A 69 -0.46 -12.24 18.08
C VAL A 69 0.40 -11.07 17.63
N LEU A 70 0.03 -10.40 16.53
CA LEU A 70 0.78 -9.25 16.03
C LEU A 70 0.70 -8.06 16.98
N GLU A 71 -0.47 -7.82 17.58
CA GLU A 71 -0.64 -6.77 18.58
C GLU A 71 0.23 -7.02 19.82
N LEU A 72 0.15 -8.22 20.39
CA LEU A 72 0.96 -8.60 21.56
C LEU A 72 2.45 -8.44 21.23
N ARG A 73 2.89 -8.93 20.07
CA ARG A 73 4.30 -8.94 19.70
C ARG A 73 4.87 -7.56 19.39
N PHE A 74 4.17 -6.76 18.57
CA PHE A 74 4.74 -5.56 17.98
C PHE A 74 4.23 -4.26 18.60
N LEU A 75 2.98 -4.23 19.06
CA LEU A 75 2.38 -3.02 19.65
C LEU A 75 2.57 -2.97 21.16
N ARG A 76 2.70 -4.14 21.80
CA ARG A 76 2.91 -4.28 23.25
C ARG A 76 4.29 -4.83 23.61
N GLU A 77 5.12 -5.14 22.62
CA GLU A 77 6.49 -5.65 22.77
C GLU A 77 6.62 -6.92 23.65
N GLU A 78 5.58 -7.77 23.68
CA GLU A 78 5.62 -8.99 24.47
C GLU A 78 6.60 -10.03 23.90
N THR A 79 7.20 -10.80 24.80
CA THR A 79 8.10 -11.91 24.49
C THR A 79 7.33 -13.14 23.99
N GLY A 80 8.01 -14.05 23.29
CA GLY A 80 7.40 -15.31 22.82
C GLY A 80 6.72 -16.10 23.95
N GLN A 81 7.34 -16.15 25.13
CA GLN A 81 6.77 -16.84 26.30
C GLN A 81 5.52 -16.14 26.84
N GLN A 82 5.51 -14.80 26.90
CA GLN A 82 4.32 -14.05 27.32
C GLN A 82 3.16 -14.25 26.35
N ILE A 83 3.43 -14.22 25.05
CA ILE A 83 2.43 -14.49 24.01
C ILE A 83 1.93 -15.93 24.11
N ALA A 84 2.81 -16.91 24.30
CA ALA A 84 2.44 -18.31 24.48
C ALA A 84 1.46 -18.49 25.63
N ASN A 85 1.76 -17.86 26.78
CA ASN A 85 0.89 -17.88 27.95
C ASN A 85 -0.45 -17.18 27.68
N ALA A 86 -0.42 -15.99 27.07
CA ALA A 86 -1.63 -15.20 26.78
C ALA A 86 -2.56 -15.87 25.76
N MET A 87 -2.00 -16.60 24.80
CA MET A 87 -2.73 -17.29 23.74
C MET A 87 -3.03 -18.76 24.06
N HIS A 88 -2.59 -19.26 25.22
CA HIS A 88 -2.67 -20.67 25.62
C HIS A 88 -2.04 -21.62 24.58
N TRP A 89 -0.89 -21.24 24.04
CA TRP A 89 -0.14 -22.01 23.06
C TRP A 89 1.15 -22.57 23.63
N ALA A 90 1.67 -23.63 23.01
CA ALA A 90 3.05 -24.03 23.21
C ALA A 90 4.00 -22.96 22.63
N GLU A 91 5.12 -22.71 23.29
CA GLU A 91 6.09 -21.68 22.88
C GLU A 91 6.55 -21.83 21.42
N GLY A 92 6.82 -23.07 20.98
CA GLY A 92 7.19 -23.37 19.60
C GLY A 92 6.11 -23.03 18.55
N THR A 93 4.85 -22.83 18.97
CA THR A 93 3.74 -22.46 18.08
C THR A 93 3.72 -20.96 17.79
N VAL A 94 4.23 -20.12 18.70
CA VAL A 94 4.11 -18.66 18.61
C VAL A 94 4.75 -18.11 17.35
N TRP A 95 6.00 -18.48 17.07
CA TRP A 95 6.73 -17.97 15.90
C TRP A 95 6.14 -18.42 14.57
N ARG A 96 5.56 -19.63 14.52
CA ARG A 96 4.84 -20.11 13.35
C ARG A 96 3.58 -19.28 13.13
N LYS A 97 2.79 -19.07 14.19
CA LYS A 97 1.55 -18.28 14.13
C LYS A 97 1.80 -16.81 13.81
N GLN A 98 2.86 -16.23 14.33
CA GLN A 98 3.29 -14.88 13.97
C GLN A 98 3.64 -14.79 12.49
N ARG A 99 4.41 -15.73 11.94
CA ARG A 99 4.74 -15.76 10.51
C ARG A 99 3.49 -15.88 9.64
N GLU A 100 2.60 -16.81 9.98
CA GLU A 100 1.30 -16.97 9.32
C GLU A 100 0.48 -15.66 9.36
N ALA A 101 0.49 -14.96 10.50
CA ALA A 101 -0.21 -13.69 10.66
C ALA A 101 0.41 -12.55 9.83
N ILE A 102 1.74 -12.45 9.74
CA ILE A 102 2.43 -11.47 8.88
C ILE A 102 2.10 -11.72 7.41
N ALA A 103 2.12 -12.98 6.96
CA ALA A 103 1.77 -13.34 5.59
C ALA A 103 0.33 -12.90 5.26
N ARG A 104 -0.62 -13.17 6.16
CA ARG A 104 -2.02 -12.72 5.99
C ARG A 104 -2.16 -11.21 5.98
N LEU A 105 -1.50 -10.51 6.90
CA LEU A 105 -1.50 -9.05 6.92
C LEU A 105 -0.96 -8.46 5.60
N THR A 106 0.08 -9.09 5.05
CA THR A 106 0.67 -8.70 3.76
C THR A 106 -0.36 -8.85 2.63
N THR A 107 -1.06 -9.97 2.55
CA THR A 107 -2.14 -10.19 1.57
C THR A 107 -3.26 -9.16 1.70
N ILE A 108 -3.63 -8.79 2.93
CA ILE A 108 -4.64 -7.75 3.19
C ILE A 108 -4.16 -6.41 2.65
N ILE A 109 -2.93 -6.00 2.95
CA ILE A 109 -2.37 -4.74 2.44
C ILE A 109 -2.32 -4.75 0.91
N GLN A 110 -1.88 -5.85 0.28
CA GLN A 110 -1.88 -5.99 -1.18
C GLN A 110 -3.27 -5.84 -1.79
N THR A 111 -4.28 -6.45 -1.16
CA THR A 111 -5.68 -6.38 -1.62
C THR A 111 -6.23 -4.95 -1.51
N GLN A 112 -5.98 -4.28 -0.38
CA GLN A 112 -6.38 -2.89 -0.17
C GLN A 112 -5.66 -1.94 -1.14
N GLU A 113 -4.37 -2.17 -1.41
CA GLU A 113 -3.56 -1.39 -2.33
C GLU A 113 -4.08 -1.52 -3.77
N ALA A 114 -4.39 -2.75 -4.21
CA ALA A 114 -5.01 -3.00 -5.50
C ALA A 114 -6.37 -2.30 -5.63
N ALA A 115 -7.20 -2.35 -4.58
CA ALA A 115 -8.47 -1.64 -4.54
C ALA A 115 -8.29 -0.12 -4.60
N ALA A 116 -7.29 0.45 -3.91
CA ALA A 116 -6.97 1.86 -3.93
C ALA A 116 -6.52 2.32 -5.33
N HIS A 117 -5.72 1.51 -6.03
CA HIS A 117 -5.34 1.75 -7.42
C HIS A 117 -6.53 1.72 -8.36
N ALA A 118 -7.40 0.70 -8.24
CA ALA A 118 -8.61 0.60 -9.05
C ALA A 118 -9.55 1.79 -8.83
N ALA A 119 -9.76 2.20 -7.57
CA ALA A 119 -10.57 3.38 -7.24
C ALA A 119 -9.97 4.68 -7.79
N ARG A 120 -8.63 4.83 -7.76
CA ARG A 120 -7.93 5.98 -8.36
C ARG A 120 -8.13 6.02 -9.87
N LEU A 121 -7.99 4.88 -10.55
CA LEU A 121 -8.20 4.77 -12.00
C LEU A 121 -9.65 5.10 -12.37
N ALA A 122 -10.63 4.54 -11.65
CA ALA A 122 -12.05 4.82 -11.86
C ALA A 122 -12.38 6.31 -11.67
N ARG A 123 -11.77 6.96 -10.67
CA ARG A 123 -11.92 8.41 -10.46
C ARG A 123 -11.37 9.23 -11.62
N PHE A 124 -10.25 8.82 -12.22
CA PHE A 124 -9.74 9.50 -13.41
C PHE A 124 -10.62 9.25 -14.62
N ALA A 125 -11.03 8.01 -14.87
CA ALA A 125 -11.93 7.66 -15.96
C ALA A 125 -13.24 8.48 -15.90
N GLY A 126 -13.84 8.64 -14.72
CA GLY A 126 -15.06 9.44 -14.54
C GLY A 126 -14.87 10.96 -14.71
N ARG A 127 -13.64 11.46 -14.81
CA ARG A 127 -13.35 12.88 -15.11
C ARG A 127 -13.10 13.12 -16.60
N LEU A 128 -12.86 12.08 -17.39
CA LEU A 128 -12.85 12.24 -18.83
C LEU A 128 -14.29 12.56 -19.27
N PRO A 129 -14.47 13.48 -20.24
CA PRO A 129 -15.76 13.60 -20.92
C PRO A 129 -16.16 12.19 -21.36
N GLY A 130 -17.40 11.77 -21.05
CA GLY A 130 -17.89 10.44 -21.42
C GLY A 130 -17.64 10.21 -22.91
N ASP A 131 -17.31 8.96 -23.28
CA ASP A 131 -16.92 8.55 -24.64
C ASP A 131 -17.72 9.33 -25.68
N THR A 132 -17.16 10.44 -26.14
CA THR A 132 -17.75 11.17 -27.24
C THR A 132 -17.52 10.20 -28.37
N GLY A 133 -18.56 9.50 -28.83
CA GLY A 133 -18.49 8.55 -29.95
C GLY A 133 -18.00 9.15 -31.28
N ALA A 134 -17.30 10.27 -31.22
CA ALA A 134 -16.39 10.79 -32.20
C ALA A 134 -15.41 9.70 -32.61
N THR A 135 -15.68 9.11 -33.76
CA THR A 135 -14.66 8.43 -34.54
C THR A 135 -13.59 9.47 -34.87
N LEU A 136 -12.42 9.35 -34.25
CA LEU A 136 -11.30 10.23 -34.48
C LEU A 136 -10.60 9.80 -35.78
N PHE A 137 -10.63 10.67 -36.79
CA PHE A 137 -9.98 10.40 -38.08
C PHE A 137 -8.61 11.09 -38.14
N GLY A 138 -7.62 10.40 -38.71
CA GLY A 138 -6.28 10.97 -38.92
C GLY A 138 -5.40 11.08 -37.68
N ILE A 139 -5.80 10.49 -36.55
CA ILE A 139 -5.04 10.54 -35.31
C ILE A 139 -3.88 9.54 -35.25
N ASP A 140 -3.83 8.54 -36.13
CA ASP A 140 -2.84 7.45 -36.04
C ASP A 140 -1.40 7.98 -36.10
N ALA A 141 -1.12 8.95 -36.97
CA ALA A 141 0.19 9.58 -37.07
C ALA A 141 0.54 10.40 -35.80
N HIS A 142 -0.45 11.08 -35.22
CA HIS A 142 -0.27 11.84 -33.99
C HIS A 142 -0.10 10.93 -32.77
N LEU A 143 -0.84 9.83 -32.69
CA LEU A 143 -0.69 8.80 -31.67
C LEU A 143 0.69 8.14 -31.77
N ALA A 144 1.14 7.79 -32.98
CA ALA A 144 2.47 7.21 -33.18
C ALA A 144 3.59 8.18 -32.73
N ALA A 145 3.50 9.46 -33.10
CA ALA A 145 4.46 10.48 -32.70
C ALA A 145 4.47 10.70 -31.17
N LEU A 146 3.29 10.80 -30.56
CA LEU A 146 3.16 10.97 -29.11
C LEU A 146 3.65 9.72 -28.36
N THR A 147 3.33 8.53 -28.84
CA THR A 147 3.77 7.25 -28.25
C THR A 147 5.29 7.12 -28.29
N ALA A 148 5.94 7.58 -29.37
CA ALA A 148 7.40 7.61 -29.46
C ALA A 148 8.02 8.58 -28.44
N GLN A 149 7.39 9.75 -28.22
CA GLN A 149 7.87 10.72 -27.23
C GLN A 149 7.66 10.24 -25.79
N ILE A 150 6.49 9.68 -25.46
CA ILE A 150 6.18 9.17 -24.11
C ILE A 150 7.09 8.00 -23.72
N ASN A 151 7.44 7.13 -24.68
CA ASN A 151 8.30 5.98 -24.42
C ASN A 151 9.79 6.28 -24.50
N HIS A 152 10.18 7.54 -24.76
CA HIS A 152 11.58 7.95 -24.79
C HIS A 152 12.18 7.87 -23.38
N ARG A 153 13.29 7.13 -23.22
CA ARG A 153 13.92 6.89 -21.90
C ARG A 153 14.90 7.98 -21.47
N ASP A 154 15.36 8.80 -22.40
CA ASP A 154 16.27 9.91 -22.10
C ASP A 154 15.51 11.23 -21.88
N ALA A 155 16.15 12.16 -21.17
CA ALA A 155 15.59 13.47 -20.88
C ALA A 155 15.11 14.20 -22.15
N PRO A 156 14.03 15.01 -22.08
CA PRO A 156 13.31 15.44 -20.87
C PRO A 156 12.24 14.45 -20.38
N TRP A 157 12.19 14.19 -19.07
CA TRP A 157 11.23 13.27 -18.44
C TRP A 157 9.84 13.88 -18.20
N ILE A 158 9.67 15.16 -18.51
CA ILE A 158 8.41 15.90 -18.34
C ILE A 158 7.90 16.27 -19.73
N LEU A 159 6.73 15.73 -20.07
CA LEU A 159 5.99 16.04 -21.28
C LEU A 159 4.73 16.82 -20.87
N ALA A 160 4.65 18.08 -21.31
CA ALA A 160 3.43 18.86 -21.20
C ALA A 160 2.60 18.65 -22.46
N ILE A 161 1.42 18.07 -22.32
CA ILE A 161 0.46 17.92 -23.41
C ILE A 161 -0.56 19.05 -23.24
N GLU A 162 -0.42 20.09 -24.04
CA GLU A 162 -1.40 21.17 -24.11
C GLU A 162 -2.38 20.90 -25.25
N GLY A 163 -3.67 20.89 -24.90
CA GLY A 163 -4.75 20.91 -25.86
C GLY A 163 -5.37 22.30 -25.92
N ILE A 164 -5.65 22.80 -27.12
CA ILE A 164 -6.57 23.92 -27.30
C ILE A 164 -7.98 23.33 -27.21
N GLY A 165 -8.44 23.06 -25.98
CA GLY A 165 -9.80 22.56 -25.76
C GLY A 165 -10.82 23.61 -26.20
N GLY A 166 -11.78 23.19 -27.02
CA GLY A 166 -13.08 23.85 -27.11
C GLY A 166 -13.94 23.52 -25.89
#